data_AF-A0A550H9I2-F1
#
_entry.id   AF-A0A550H9I2-F1
#
_cell.length_a   1.000
_cell.length_b   1.000
_cell.length_c   1.000
_cell.angle_alpha   90.00
_cell.angle_beta   90.00
_cell.angle_gamma   90.00
#
_symmetry.space_group_name_H-M   'P 1'
#
loop_
_entity.id
_entity.type
_entity.pdbx_description
1 polymer ?
#
loop_
_entity_poly.entity_id
_entity_poly.type
_entity_poly.pdbx_seq_one_letter_code
_entity_poly.pdbx_strand_id
1 'polypeptide(L)'
;MRPKAARVVVSDPHKTRAIAEARVKTDKVGARILAQLPAADFLPPVWLPDERASRRRRLVGRRTHVVRQLARIKNQVHSMLSTVPCSTSRGRWSHPPGGTPHNRPPRVCAPSLCAGPARRRSRL
;
A
#
# COMPACT_ATOMS: atom_id res chain seq x y z
N MET A 1 -19.39 18.18 -27.40
CA MET A 1 -20.16 18.64 -26.23
C MET A 1 -19.92 20.14 -26.03
N ARG A 2 -20.97 20.96 -25.90
CA ARG A 2 -20.84 22.40 -25.63
C ARG A 2 -20.76 22.64 -24.10
N PRO A 3 -19.92 23.56 -23.61
CA PRO A 3 -19.85 23.87 -22.19
C PRO A 3 -21.18 24.47 -21.73
N LYS A 4 -21.75 23.92 -20.65
CA LYS A 4 -23.03 24.38 -20.05
C LYS A 4 -22.82 25.37 -18.89
N ALA A 5 -21.58 25.69 -18.53
CA ALA A 5 -21.25 26.53 -17.40
C ALA A 5 -20.14 27.52 -17.75
N ALA A 6 -20.28 28.77 -17.28
CA ALA A 6 -19.31 29.84 -17.50
C ALA A 6 -18.08 29.75 -16.56
N ARG A 7 -18.23 29.14 -15.37
CA ARG A 7 -17.16 29.00 -14.38
C ARG A 7 -17.30 27.67 -13.64
N VAL A 8 -16.18 26.97 -13.47
CA VAL A 8 -16.10 25.71 -12.70
C VAL A 8 -15.21 25.96 -11.48
N VAL A 9 -15.76 25.68 -10.30
CA VAL A 9 -15.05 25.78 -9.01
C VAL A 9 -15.07 24.39 -8.38
N VAL A 10 -13.93 23.94 -7.88
CA VAL A 10 -13.85 22.68 -7.12
C VAL A 10 -13.74 23.02 -5.64
N SER A 11 -14.66 22.46 -4.86
CA SER A 11 -14.73 22.60 -3.41
C SER A 11 -14.57 21.26 -2.72
N ASP A 12 -14.43 21.33 -1.39
CA ASP A 12 -14.45 20.16 -0.53
C ASP A 12 -15.85 19.53 -0.57
N PRO A 13 -15.99 18.28 -1.06
CA PRO A 13 -17.29 17.64 -1.22
C PRO A 13 -17.97 17.38 0.14
N HIS A 14 -17.22 17.17 1.22
CA HIS A 14 -17.80 16.93 2.55
C HIS A 14 -18.45 18.19 3.12
N LYS A 15 -17.74 19.31 3.05
CA LYS A 15 -18.27 20.61 3.51
C LYS A 15 -19.42 21.08 2.62
N THR A 16 -19.29 20.93 1.31
CA THR A 16 -20.34 21.31 0.35
C THR A 16 -21.61 20.48 0.57
N ARG A 17 -21.46 19.18 0.84
CA ARG A 17 -22.57 18.28 1.15
C ARG A 17 -23.24 18.65 2.47
N ALA A 18 -22.48 18.93 3.54
CA ALA A 18 -23.04 19.36 4.81
C ALA A 18 -23.88 20.64 4.69
N ILE A 19 -23.41 21.63 3.91
CA ILE A 19 -24.15 22.87 3.64
C ILE A 19 -25.40 22.60 2.79
N ALA A 20 -25.29 21.74 1.77
CA ALA A 20 -26.41 21.40 0.90
C ALA A 20 -27.50 20.62 1.66
N GLU A 21 -27.11 19.60 2.44
CA GLU A 21 -28.01 18.75 3.24
C GLU A 21 -28.69 19.54 4.38
N ALA A 22 -27.99 20.50 4.99
CA ALA A 22 -28.58 21.40 5.98
C ALA A 22 -29.67 22.30 5.38
N ARG A 23 -29.62 22.55 4.06
CA ARG A 23 -30.58 23.45 3.39
C ARG A 23 -31.70 22.69 2.68
N VAL A 24 -31.45 21.55 2.03
CA VAL A 24 -32.40 20.92 1.09
C VAL A 24 -32.14 19.42 0.84
N LYS A 25 -33.22 18.66 0.62
CA LYS A 25 -33.20 17.20 0.30
C LYS A 25 -33.61 16.84 -1.14
N THR A 26 -33.76 17.83 -2.03
CA THR A 26 -34.24 17.66 -3.42
C THR A 26 -33.23 18.20 -4.45
N ASP A 27 -33.04 17.45 -5.55
CA ASP A 27 -32.06 17.64 -6.62
C ASP A 27 -32.15 19.00 -7.33
N LYS A 28 -33.36 19.47 -7.66
CA LYS A 28 -33.59 20.76 -8.35
C LYS A 28 -33.23 21.96 -7.49
N VAL A 29 -33.65 21.94 -6.22
CA VAL A 29 -33.41 23.06 -5.30
C VAL A 29 -31.96 23.02 -4.81
N GLY A 30 -31.39 21.83 -4.63
CA GLY A 30 -29.96 21.65 -4.31
C GLY A 30 -29.05 22.24 -5.38
N ALA A 31 -29.33 22.00 -6.67
CA ALA A 31 -28.56 22.58 -7.78
C ALA A 31 -28.59 24.12 -7.78
N ARG A 32 -29.77 24.72 -7.52
CA ARG A 32 -29.92 26.18 -7.44
C ARG A 32 -29.14 26.77 -6.26
N ILE A 33 -29.18 26.11 -5.11
CA ILE A 33 -28.43 26.53 -3.91
C ILE A 33 -26.93 26.41 -4.15
N LEU A 34 -26.46 25.28 -4.70
CA LEU A 34 -25.05 25.09 -5.04
C LEU A 34 -24.53 26.14 -6.03
N ALA A 35 -25.35 26.60 -6.97
CA ALA A 35 -24.98 27.68 -7.88
C ALA A 35 -24.85 29.05 -7.18
N GLN A 36 -25.55 29.27 -6.06
CA GLN A 36 -25.51 30.51 -5.30
C GLN A 36 -24.34 30.56 -4.29
N LEU A 37 -23.83 29.40 -3.83
CA LEU A 37 -22.76 29.39 -2.82
C LEU A 37 -21.44 30.04 -3.28
N PRO A 38 -20.96 29.87 -4.53
CA PRO A 38 -19.77 30.56 -5.02
C PRO A 38 -19.94 32.08 -5.16
N ALA A 39 -21.19 32.57 -5.28
CA ALA A 39 -21.47 34.00 -5.35
C ALA A 39 -21.45 34.68 -3.97
N ALA A 40 -21.50 33.89 -2.90
CA ALA A 40 -21.50 34.35 -1.52
C ALA A 40 -20.24 33.90 -0.75
N ASP A 41 -19.17 33.52 -1.47
CA ASP A 41 -17.86 33.10 -0.94
C ASP A 41 -17.87 31.96 0.11
N PHE A 42 -18.98 31.22 0.22
CA PHE A 42 -19.15 30.13 1.20
C PHE A 42 -18.45 28.82 0.81
N LEU A 43 -17.78 28.75 -0.35
CA LEU A 43 -16.95 27.60 -0.75
C LEU A 43 -15.47 28.00 -0.72
N PRO A 44 -14.68 27.52 0.26
CA PRO A 44 -13.24 27.71 0.19
C PRO A 44 -12.71 26.96 -1.03
N PRO A 45 -11.97 27.63 -1.94
CA PRO A 45 -11.39 26.97 -3.10
C PRO A 45 -10.39 25.91 -2.63
N VAL A 46 -10.57 24.67 -3.07
CA VAL A 46 -9.63 23.59 -2.79
C VAL A 46 -8.52 23.63 -3.82
N TRP A 47 -7.29 23.39 -3.38
CA TRP A 47 -6.14 23.34 -4.27
C TRP A 47 -6.35 22.30 -5.38
N LEU A 48 -6.31 22.76 -6.63
CA LEU A 48 -6.31 21.91 -7.81
C LEU A 48 -4.88 21.76 -8.31
N PRO A 49 -4.39 20.52 -8.51
CA PRO A 49 -3.11 20.32 -9.16
C PRO A 49 -3.20 20.81 -10.60
N ASP A 50 -2.18 21.58 -11.02
CA ASP A 50 -1.94 21.86 -12.42
C ASP A 50 -1.72 20.56 -13.21
N GLU A 51 -1.82 20.62 -14.54
CA GLU A 51 -1.69 19.41 -15.37
C GLU A 51 -0.32 18.74 -15.18
N ARG A 52 0.74 19.53 -14.96
CA ARG A 52 2.09 19.02 -14.74
C ARG A 52 2.19 18.28 -13.41
N ALA A 53 1.68 18.83 -12.30
CA ALA A 53 1.67 18.10 -11.02
C ALA A 53 0.78 16.85 -11.10
N SER A 54 -0.37 16.94 -11.77
CA SER A 54 -1.26 15.79 -11.97
C SER A 54 -0.56 14.65 -12.73
N ARG A 55 0.11 14.96 -13.84
CA ARG A 55 0.87 13.98 -14.64
C ARG A 55 2.00 13.34 -13.82
N ARG A 56 2.77 14.16 -13.10
CA ARG A 56 3.85 13.69 -12.23
C ARG A 56 3.34 12.77 -11.12
N ARG A 57 2.23 13.11 -10.46
CA ARG A 57 1.59 12.24 -9.44
C ARG A 57 1.16 10.91 -10.02
N ARG A 58 0.58 10.88 -11.23
CA ARG A 58 0.22 9.62 -11.91
C ARG A 58 1.45 8.75 -12.17
N LEU A 59 2.54 9.34 -12.65
CA LEU A 59 3.79 8.60 -12.90
C LEU A 59 4.39 8.02 -11.61
N VAL A 60 4.48 8.84 -10.55
CA VAL A 60 4.97 8.39 -9.24
C VAL A 60 4.07 7.30 -8.66
N GLY A 61 2.75 7.44 -8.76
CA GLY A 61 1.78 6.43 -8.33
C GLY A 61 1.97 5.09 -9.06
N ARG A 62 2.16 5.12 -10.38
CA ARG A 62 2.45 3.91 -11.17
C ARG A 62 3.76 3.26 -10.75
N ARG A 63 4.84 4.04 -10.63
CA ARG A 63 6.15 3.52 -10.21
C ARG A 63 6.10 2.89 -8.81
N THR A 64 5.50 3.59 -7.84
CA THR A 64 5.38 3.07 -6.47
C THR A 64 4.54 1.80 -6.41
N HIS A 65 3.49 1.69 -7.23
CA HIS A 65 2.71 0.47 -7.34
C HIS A 65 3.58 -0.70 -7.84
N VAL A 66 4.28 -0.54 -8.96
CA VAL A 66 5.15 -1.59 -9.53
C VAL A 66 6.23 -2.02 -8.54
N VAL A 67 6.93 -1.06 -7.92
CA VAL A 67 7.99 -1.36 -6.95
C VAL A 67 7.45 -2.14 -5.75
N ARG A 68 6.25 -1.81 -5.26
CA ARG A 68 5.60 -2.57 -4.19
C ARG A 68 5.26 -4.00 -4.61
N GLN A 69 4.80 -4.22 -5.84
CA GLN A 69 4.54 -5.58 -6.34
C GLN A 69 5.83 -6.39 -6.46
N LEU A 70 6.90 -5.80 -7.02
CA LEU A 70 8.21 -6.45 -7.12
C LEU A 70 8.76 -6.82 -5.73
N ALA A 71 8.65 -5.91 -4.76
CA ALA A 71 9.09 -6.17 -3.39
C ALA A 71 8.29 -7.32 -2.74
N ARG A 72 6.97 -7.39 -2.96
CA ARG A 72 6.13 -8.48 -2.46
C ARG A 72 6.53 -9.82 -3.03
N ILE A 73 6.72 -9.91 -4.34
CA ILE A 73 7.13 -11.15 -5.02
C ILE A 73 8.49 -11.62 -4.50
N LYS A 74 9.46 -10.70 -4.40
CA LYS A 74 10.78 -11.01 -3.84
C LYS A 74 10.67 -11.55 -2.40
N ASN A 75 9.89 -10.88 -1.56
CA ASN A 75 9.71 -11.30 -0.16
C ASN A 75 8.96 -12.64 -0.05
N GLN A 76 8.04 -12.92 -0.97
CA GLN A 76 7.36 -14.21 -1.05
C GLN A 76 8.33 -15.35 -1.38
N VAL A 77 9.21 -15.16 -2.37
CA VAL A 77 10.25 -16.14 -2.71
C VAL A 77 11.22 -16.37 -1.54
N HIS A 78 11.65 -15.29 -0.87
CA HIS A 78 12.49 -15.42 0.33
C HIS A 78 11.80 -16.24 1.44
N SER A 79 10.51 -16.00 1.68
CA SER A 79 9.72 -16.76 2.66
C SER A 79 9.58 -18.24 2.28
N MET A 80 9.38 -18.55 1.00
CA MET A 80 9.34 -19.93 0.51
C MET A 80 10.69 -20.63 0.73
N LEU A 81 11.80 -19.97 0.38
CA LEU A 81 13.15 -20.51 0.57
C LEU A 81 13.53 -20.68 2.05
N SER A 82 13.04 -19.83 2.94
CA SER A 82 13.29 -19.97 4.38
C SER A 82 12.43 -21.06 5.03
N THR A 83 11.28 -21.39 4.43
CA THR A 83 10.32 -22.35 4.97
C THR A 83 10.66 -23.78 4.56
N VAL A 84 11.23 -23.99 3.38
CA VAL A 84 11.72 -25.30 2.96
C VAL A 84 13.07 -25.56 3.62
N PRO A 85 13.20 -26.52 4.56
CA PRO A 85 14.51 -26.98 4.99
C PRO A 85 15.16 -27.71 3.82
N CYS A 86 15.83 -26.97 2.95
CA CYS A 86 16.61 -27.57 1.88
C CYS A 86 17.85 -28.20 2.53
N SER A 87 17.85 -29.52 2.65
CA SER A 87 19.06 -30.32 2.81
C SER A 87 19.87 -30.21 1.51
N THR A 88 20.32 -29.02 1.16
CA THR A 88 21.37 -28.92 0.16
C THR A 88 22.54 -29.64 0.79
N SER A 89 22.88 -30.81 0.26
CA SER A 89 24.24 -31.34 0.29
C SER A 89 25.11 -30.33 -0.47
N ARG A 90 25.29 -29.14 0.12
CA ARG A 90 26.35 -28.25 -0.27
C ARG A 90 27.60 -29.04 0.04
N GLY A 91 28.25 -29.48 -1.04
CA GLY A 91 29.64 -29.85 -1.00
C GLY A 91 30.34 -28.88 -0.06
N ARG A 92 30.92 -29.48 0.97
CA ARG A 92 31.87 -28.92 1.91
C ARG A 92 32.64 -27.79 1.22
N TRP A 93 32.38 -26.54 1.61
CA TRP A 93 33.32 -25.47 1.31
C TRP A 93 34.58 -25.83 2.09
N SER A 94 35.54 -26.42 1.38
CA SER A 94 36.86 -26.72 1.92
C SER A 94 37.53 -25.40 2.25
N HIS A 95 37.55 -25.02 3.53
CA HIS A 95 38.51 -24.03 3.98
C HIS A 95 39.92 -24.58 3.71
N PRO A 96 40.86 -23.79 3.15
CA PRO A 96 42.26 -24.19 3.12
C PRO A 96 42.74 -24.41 4.57
N PRO A 97 43.54 -25.45 4.85
CA PRO A 97 44.03 -25.71 6.19
C PRO A 97 45.09 -24.65 6.52
N GLY A 98 44.76 -23.70 7.41
CA GLY A 98 45.73 -22.76 7.97
C GLY A 98 45.20 -21.34 8.16
N GLY A 99 44.39 -21.12 9.19
CA GLY A 99 43.99 -19.77 9.63
C GLY A 99 43.15 -19.85 10.91
N THR A 100 43.64 -19.27 11.99
CA THR A 100 43.10 -19.33 13.36
C THR A 100 41.69 -18.70 13.49
N PRO A 101 40.85 -19.15 14.46
CA PRO A 101 39.44 -18.80 14.51
C PRO A 101 39.19 -17.66 15.50
N HIS A 102 39.14 -16.40 15.05
CA HIS A 102 38.72 -15.28 15.89
C HIS A 102 37.60 -14.47 15.21
N ASN A 103 36.37 -15.01 15.17
CA ASN A 103 35.20 -14.31 15.73
C ASN A 103 33.95 -15.23 15.74
N ARG A 104 33.19 -15.17 16.83
CA ARG A 104 31.98 -15.95 17.10
C ARG A 104 30.76 -15.46 16.27
N PRO A 105 29.66 -16.24 16.20
CA PRO A 105 28.72 -16.30 15.05
C PRO A 105 27.40 -15.55 15.29
N PRO A 106 26.48 -15.46 14.29
CA PRO A 106 25.05 -15.55 14.58
C PRO A 106 24.66 -17.03 14.72
N ARG A 107 24.13 -17.36 15.89
CA ARG A 107 23.57 -18.66 16.24
C ARG A 107 22.48 -19.05 15.23
N VAL A 108 22.69 -20.13 14.47
CA VAL A 108 21.60 -20.84 13.82
C VAL A 108 21.29 -22.04 14.71
N CYS A 109 20.05 -22.13 15.16
CA CYS A 109 19.55 -23.17 16.05
C CYS A 109 19.92 -24.56 15.53
N ALA A 110 20.55 -25.36 16.39
CA ALA A 110 20.72 -26.79 16.16
C ALA A 110 19.35 -27.49 16.26
N PRO A 111 18.87 -28.21 15.22
CA PRO A 111 17.72 -29.08 15.36
C PRO A 111 18.25 -30.48 15.71
N SER A 112 18.52 -30.72 16.99
CA SER A 112 18.78 -32.08 17.47
C SER A 112 18.27 -32.27 18.89
N LEU A 113 16.96 -32.10 19.05
CA LEU A 113 16.17 -32.84 20.03
C LEU A 113 14.96 -33.40 19.28
N CYS A 114 15.25 -34.29 18.34
CA CYS A 114 14.30 -35.32 17.93
C CYS A 114 14.12 -36.26 19.13
N ALA A 115 13.18 -35.94 20.01
CA ALA A 115 12.57 -36.91 20.91
C ALA A 115 11.27 -37.39 20.25
N GLY A 116 11.12 -38.71 20.17
CA GLY A 116 10.14 -39.42 19.37
C GLY A 116 8.66 -39.35 19.85
N PRO A 117 7.84 -40.34 19.48
CA PRO A 117 6.51 -40.10 18.91
C PRO A 117 5.38 -40.20 19.93
N ALA A 118 4.29 -39.46 19.74
CA ALA A 118 3.02 -39.77 20.40
C ALA A 118 1.83 -39.47 19.49
N ARG A 119 1.25 -40.56 18.97
CA ARG A 119 -0.11 -40.63 18.45
C ARG A 119 -1.08 -40.01 19.47
N ARG A 120 -2.05 -39.21 19.01
CA ARG A 120 -3.46 -39.44 19.33
C ARG A 120 -4.40 -38.70 18.39
N ARG A 121 -5.36 -39.49 17.89
CA ARG A 121 -6.58 -39.11 17.18
C ARG A 121 -7.54 -38.38 18.11
N SER A 122 -8.28 -37.42 17.58
CA SER A 122 -9.72 -37.12 17.83
C SER A 122 -9.98 -35.71 17.27
N ARG A 123 -10.65 -35.55 16.11
CA ARG A 123 -12.12 -35.42 16.01
C ARG A 123 -12.71 -34.71 17.22
N LEU A 124 -13.04 -33.44 17.07
CA LEU A 124 -14.38 -32.85 17.16
C LEU A 124 -14.34 -31.47 16.51
#